data_AF-A0A7V0JFE4-F1
#
_entry.id   AF-A0A7V0JFE4-F1
#
_cell.length_a   1.000
_cell.length_b   1.000
_cell.length_c   1.000
_cell.angle_alpha   90.00
_cell.angle_beta   90.00
_cell.angle_gamma   90.00
#
_symmetry.space_group_name_H-M   'P 1'
#
loop_
_entity.id
_entity.type
_entity.pdbx_description
1 polymer ?
#
loop_
_entity_poly.entity_id
_entity_poly.type
_entity_poly.pdbx_seq_one_letter_code
_entity_poly.pdbx_strand_id
1 'polypeptide(L)' 'MMLSGVMMLRHLGETEAAEKLDSAIASVVKEGKDVTYDMKPDPDDPTAATTSGVADAIIAKMAT' A
#
# COMPACT_ATOMS: atom_id res chain seq x y z
N MET A 1 3.90 -5.92 6.13
CA MET A 1 5.09 -5.19 6.65
C MET A 1 5.03 -3.69 6.47
N MET A 2 4.38 -3.15 5.42
CA MET A 2 4.40 -1.71 5.13
C MET A 2 3.83 -0.83 6.26
N LEU A 3 2.74 -1.24 6.93
CA LEU A 3 2.20 -0.51 8.09
C LEU A 3 3.15 -0.50 9.30
N SER A 4 3.98 -1.53 9.47
CA SER A 4 5.06 -1.50 10.47
C SER A 4 6.12 -0.46 10.12
N GLY A 5 6.38 -0.23 8.82
CA GLY A 5 7.20 0.88 8.33
C GLY A 5 6.59 2.24 8.67
N VAL A 6 5.27 2.42 8.49
CA VAL A 6 4.55 3.63 8.92
C VAL A 6 4.73 3.88 10.42
N MET A 7 4.55 2.84 11.25
CA MET A 7 4.77 2.94 12.70
C MET A 7 6.22 3.32 13.04
N MET A 8 7.20 2.75 12.33
CA MET A 8 8.61 3.06 12.51
C MET A 8 8.91 4.53 12.17
N LEU A 9 8.39 5.04 11.05
CA LEU A 9 8.54 6.45 10.66
C LEU A 9 7.96 7.38 11.73
N ARG A 10 6.76 7.08 12.24
CA ARG A 10 6.17 7.82 13.38
C ARG A 10 7.06 7.78 14.61
N HIS A 11 7.67 6.63 14.93
CA HIS A 11 8.58 6.49 16.07
C HIS A 11 9.88 7.33 15.91
N LEU A 12 10.38 7.45 14.68
CA LEU A 12 11.57 8.26 14.37
C LEU A 12 11.29 9.77 14.30
N GLY A 13 10.02 10.20 14.44
CA GLY A 13 9.60 11.59 14.29
C GLY A 13 9.31 12.02 12.85
N GLU A 14 9.49 11.13 11.88
CA GLU A 14 9.25 11.33 10.44
C GLU A 14 7.76 11.28 10.10
N THR A 15 6.99 12.18 10.70
CA THR A 15 5.52 12.14 10.68
C THR A 15 4.96 12.41 9.29
N GLU A 16 5.50 13.37 8.54
CA GLU A 16 5.05 13.69 7.18
C GLU A 16 5.24 12.49 6.23
N ALA A 17 6.40 11.84 6.29
CA ALA A 17 6.68 10.64 5.51
C ALA A 17 5.75 9.48 5.89
N ALA A 18 5.47 9.32 7.19
CA ALA A 18 4.54 8.32 7.68
C ALA A 18 3.11 8.55 7.15
N GLU A 19 2.58 9.77 7.28
CA GLU A 19 1.22 10.12 6.81
C GLU A 19 1.09 9.98 5.29
N LYS A 20 2.15 10.33 4.55
CA LYS A 20 2.19 10.17 3.09
C LYS A 20 2.12 8.69 2.69
N LEU A 21 2.90 7.83 3.35
CA LEU A 21 2.88 6.39 3.09
C LEU A 21 1.55 5.74 3.52
N ASP A 22 1.01 6.12 4.69
CA ASP A 22 -0.26 5.61 5.22
C ASP A 22 -1.43 5.95 4.28
N SER A 23 -1.48 7.21 3.84
CA SER A 23 -2.49 7.68 2.87
C SER A 23 -2.40 6.98 1.52
N ALA A 24 -1.18 6.73 1.02
CA ALA A 24 -0.97 6.01 -0.23
C ALA A 24 -1.43 4.55 -0.13
N ILE A 25 -1.11 3.86 0.97
CA ILE A 25 -1.60 2.49 1.24
C ILE A 25 -3.12 2.48 1.28
N ALA A 26 -3.74 3.39 2.05
CA ALA A 26 -5.19 3.49 2.16
C ALA A 26 -5.88 3.71 0.80
N SER A 27 -5.28 4.53 -0.07
CA SER A 27 -5.77 4.79 -1.42
C SER A 27 -5.76 3.52 -2.30
N VAL A 28 -4.65 2.79 -2.34
CA VAL A 28 -4.54 1.53 -3.12
C VAL A 28 -5.52 0.48 -2.63
N VAL A 29 -5.65 0.31 -1.31
CA VAL A 29 -6.59 -0.64 -0.71
C VAL A 29 -8.04 -0.26 -1.03
N LYS A 30 -8.38 1.03 -0.95
CA LYS A 30 -9.71 1.53 -1.29
C LYS A 30 -10.06 1.31 -2.76
N GLU A 31 -9.09 1.43 -3.66
CA GLU A 31 -9.29 1.16 -5.09
C GLU A 31 -9.43 -0.33 -5.39
N GLY A 32 -8.77 -1.22 -4.63
CA GLY A 32 -8.89 -2.67 -4.74
C GLY A 32 -8.40 -3.27 -6.08
N LYS A 33 -7.80 -2.45 -6.94
CA LYS A 33 -7.33 -2.85 -8.27
C LYS A 33 -5.97 -3.54 -8.18
N ASP A 34 -4.97 -2.85 -7.66
CA ASP A 34 -3.59 -3.30 -7.59
C ASP A 34 -3.27 -3.84 -6.18
N VAL A 35 -4.05 -4.85 -5.76
CA VAL A 35 -3.91 -5.54 -4.46
C VAL A 35 -3.59 -7.03 -4.68
N THR A 36 -2.95 -7.65 -3.70
CA THR A 36 -2.64 -9.08 -3.72
C THR A 36 -3.90 -9.94 -3.61
N TYR A 37 -3.76 -11.21 -4.00
CA TYR A 37 -4.86 -12.17 -4.09
C TYR A 37 -5.70 -12.30 -2.81
N ASP A 38 -5.08 -12.15 -1.63
CA ASP A 38 -5.73 -12.23 -0.32
C ASP A 38 -6.72 -11.08 -0.05
N MET A 39 -6.59 -9.98 -0.80
CA MET A 39 -7.47 -8.81 -0.70
C MET A 39 -8.52 -8.76 -1.83
N LYS A 40 -8.48 -9.71 -2.77
CA LYS A 40 -9.47 -9.80 -3.85
C LYS A 40 -10.73 -10.53 -3.34
N PRO A 41 -11.92 -10.24 -3.91
CA PRO A 41 -13.14 -10.99 -3.61
C PRO A 41 -13.03 -12.47 -3.97
N ASP A 42 -12.27 -12.76 -5.04
CA ASP A 42 -11.92 -14.12 -5.49
C ASP A 42 -10.39 -14.28 -5.44
N PRO A 43 -9.84 -15.20 -4.62
CA PRO A 43 -8.41 -15.47 -4.53
C PRO A 43 -7.77 -15.93 -5.84
N ASP A 44 -8.54 -16.55 -6.74
CA ASP A 44 -8.04 -17.04 -8.04
C ASP A 44 -8.20 -15.98 -9.15
N ASP A 45 -8.57 -14.74 -8.80
CA ASP A 45 -8.67 -13.62 -9.74
C ASP A 45 -7.32 -13.39 -10.45
N PRO A 46 -7.24 -13.58 -11.78
CA PRO A 46 -5.99 -13.43 -12.53
C PRO A 46 -5.48 -11.98 -12.57
N THR A 47 -6.27 -11.00 -12.10
CA THR A 47 -5.90 -9.59 -11.98
C THR A 47 -5.25 -9.26 -10.64
N ALA A 48 -5.09 -10.23 -9.73
CA ALA A 48 -4.35 -10.03 -8.49
C ALA A 48 -2.91 -9.58 -8.76
N ALA A 49 -2.50 -8.50 -8.09
CA ALA A 49 -1.14 -7.99 -8.20
C ALA A 49 -0.15 -8.89 -7.46
N THR A 50 1.10 -8.90 -7.92
CA THR A 50 2.21 -9.46 -7.15
C THR A 50 2.57 -8.53 -5.98
N THR A 51 3.32 -9.04 -5.01
CA THR A 51 3.83 -8.23 -3.89
C THR A 51 4.58 -6.97 -4.35
N SER A 52 5.40 -7.09 -5.39
CA SER A 52 6.11 -5.93 -5.97
C SER A 52 5.16 -4.98 -6.70
N GLY A 53 4.13 -5.52 -7.39
CA GLY A 53 3.11 -4.70 -8.05
C GLY A 53 2.33 -3.82 -7.07
N VAL A 54 2.01 -4.33 -5.88
CA VAL A 54 1.39 -3.50 -4.82
C VAL A 54 2.35 -2.39 -4.36
N ALA A 55 3.65 -2.68 -4.24
CA ALA A 55 4.64 -1.68 -3.88
C ALA A 55 4.74 -0.57 -4.94
N ASP A 56 4.77 -0.93 -6.23
CA ASP A 56 4.79 0.03 -7.34
C ASP A 56 3.54 0.92 -7.34
N ALA A 57 2.36 0.33 -7.09
CA ALA A 57 1.11 1.08 -6.99
C ALA A 57 1.12 2.09 -5.84
N ILE A 58 1.68 1.72 -4.68
CA ILE A 58 1.82 2.62 -3.53
C ILE A 58 2.79 3.76 -3.86
N ILE A 59 3.95 3.46 -4.46
CA ILE A 59 4.93 4.48 -4.88
C ILE A 59 4.28 5.48 -5.84
N ALA A 60 3.48 4.99 -6.80
CA ALA A 60 2.76 5.86 -7.72
C ALA A 60 1.78 6.80 -7.01
N LYS A 61 1.05 6.34 -5.98
CA LYS A 61 0.15 7.19 -5.16
C LYS A 61 0.90 8.20 -4.29
N MET A 62 2.14 7.93 -3.92
CA MET A 62 2.98 8.89 -3.20
C MET A 62 3.52 10.01 -4.13
N ALA A 63 3.48 9.84 -5.44
CA ALA A 63 3.93 10.86 -6.39
C ALA A 63 2.85 11.91 -6.71
N THR A 64 1.59 11.65 -6.33
CA THR A 64 0.45 12.58 -6.40
C THR A 64 0.30 13.39 -5.13
#